data_AF-A0A523QLQ4-F1
#
_entry.id   AF-A0A523QLQ4-F1
#
_cell.length_a   1.000
_cell.length_b   1.000
_cell.length_c   1.000
_cell.angle_alpha   90.00
_cell.angle_beta   90.00
_cell.angle_gamma   90.00
#
_symmetry.space_group_name_H-M   'P 1'
#
loop_
_entity.id
_entity.type
_entity.pdbx_description
1 polymer ?
#
loop_
_entity_poly.entity_id
_entity_poly.type
_entity_poly.pdbx_seq_one_letter_code
_entity_poly.pdbx_strand_id
1 'polypeptide(L)' 'ICLQAVTLGLATCPVGAFVDEEVSRVLELPRRHRPLYVLVVGYAS' A
#
# COMPACT_ATOMS: atom_id res chain seq x y z
N ILE A 1 -7.09 -4.56 -7.42
CA ILE A 1 -7.20 -3.76 -6.17
C ILE A 1 -7.79 -2.38 -6.44
N CYS A 2 -7.14 -1.48 -7.20
CA CYS A 2 -7.66 -0.10 -7.33
C CYS A 2 -9.07 0.00 -7.94
N LEU A 3 -9.34 -0.71 -9.04
CA LEU A 3 -10.70 -0.74 -9.61
C LEU A 3 -11.72 -1.37 -8.67
N GLN A 4 -11.32 -2.37 -7.88
CA GLN A 4 -12.20 -2.99 -6.88
C GLN A 4 -12.53 -2.01 -5.76
N ALA A 5 -11.57 -1.19 -5.31
CA ALA A 5 -11.83 -0.13 -4.34
C ALA A 5 -12.90 0.85 -4.87
N VAL A 6 -12.78 1.26 -6.14
CA VAL A 6 -13.79 2.11 -6.80
C VAL A 6 -15.16 1.45 -6.84
N THR A 7 -15.24 0.15 -7.18
CA THR A 7 -16.52 -0.59 -7.16
C THR A 7 -17.16 -0.64 -5.77
N LEU A 8 -16.36 -0.63 -4.72
CA LEU A 8 -16.81 -0.63 -3.32
C LEU A 8 -17.14 0.78 -2.80
N GLY A 9 -17.06 1.82 -3.63
CA GLY A 9 -17.25 3.21 -3.20
C GLY A 9 -16.10 3.77 -2.35
N LEU A 10 -14.92 3.16 -2.44
CA LEU A 10 -13.70 3.57 -1.74
C LEU A 10 -12.74 4.29 -2.70
N ALA A 11 -12.03 5.27 -2.15
CA ALA A 11 -10.88 5.88 -2.79
C ALA A 11 -9.60 5.10 -2.44
N THR A 12 -8.60 5.19 -3.32
CA THR A 12 -7.27 4.62 -3.08
C THR A 12 -6.18 5.51 -3.65
N CYS A 13 -5.00 5.46 -3.02
CA CYS A 13 -3.81 6.15 -3.49
C CYS A 13 -2.60 5.20 -3.41
N PRO A 14 -1.96 4.84 -4.54
CA PRO A 14 -0.72 4.09 -4.53
C PRO A 14 0.44 5.00 -4.12
N VAL A 15 1.14 4.62 -3.05
CA VAL A 15 2.34 5.31 -2.58
C VAL A 15 3.53 4.40 -2.83
N GLY A 16 4.50 4.86 -3.61
CA GLY A 16 5.82 4.24 -3.79
C GLY A 16 6.97 5.04 -3.16
N ALA A 17 6.69 6.26 -2.68
CA ALA A 17 7.68 7.13 -2.06
C ALA A 17 7.79 6.82 -0.55
N PHE A 18 8.44 5.71 -0.21
CA PHE A 18 8.77 5.31 1.16
C PHE A 18 10.18 4.71 1.21
N VAL A 19 10.68 4.45 2.43
CA VAL A 19 11.98 3.79 2.65
C VAL A 19 11.76 2.29 2.78
N ASP A 20 12.23 1.51 1.80
CA ASP A 20 11.96 0.08 1.69
C ASP A 20 12.42 -0.71 2.91
N GLU A 21 13.62 -0.40 3.43
CA GLU A 21 14.20 -1.07 4.59
C GLU A 21 13.37 -0.84 5.85
N GLU A 22 12.90 0.38 6.04
CA GLU A 22 12.08 0.78 7.19
C GLU A 22 10.70 0.13 7.13
N VAL A 23 10.05 0.17 5.95
CA VAL A 23 8.75 -0.48 5.74
C VAL A 23 8.87 -1.99 5.91
N SER A 24 9.93 -2.61 5.38
CA SER A 24 10.17 -4.05 5.54
C SER A 24 10.39 -4.44 7.00
N ARG A 25 11.09 -3.61 7.76
CA ARG A 25 11.33 -3.81 9.20
C ARG A 25 10.04 -3.69 10.00
N VAL A 26 9.26 -2.63 9.78
CA VAL A 26 8.00 -2.38 10.50
C VAL A 26 6.96 -3.45 10.21
N LEU A 27 6.91 -3.96 8.98
CA LEU A 27 5.99 -5.02 8.57
C LEU A 27 6.54 -6.44 8.77
N GLU A 28 7.74 -6.58 9.35
CA GLU A 28 8.42 -7.86 9.57
C GLU A 28 8.49 -8.74 8.31
N LEU A 29 8.75 -8.14 7.15
CA LEU A 29 8.74 -8.86 5.89
C LEU A 29 9.85 -9.90 5.83
N PRO A 30 9.60 -11.10 5.25
CA PRO A 30 10.66 -12.08 5.04
C PRO A 30 11.75 -11.49 4.13
N ARG A 31 13.02 -11.85 4.36
CA ARG A 31 14.20 -11.33 3.63
C ARG A 31 14.12 -11.36 2.10
N ARG A 32 13.28 -12.22 1.52
CA ARG A 32 13.09 -12.36 0.07
C ARG A 32 11.99 -11.46 -0.50
N HIS A 33 11.26 -10.74 0.34
CA HIS A 33 10.20 -9.83 -0.06
C HIS A 33 10.68 -8.39 0.03
N ARG A 34 10.34 -7.60 -0.98
CA ARG A 34 10.57 -6.15 -1.01
C ARG A 34 9.22 -5.46 -1.20
N PRO A 35 8.90 -4.43 -0.39
CA PRO A 35 7.69 -3.65 -0.59
C PRO A 35 7.78 -2.90 -1.91
N LEU A 36 6.71 -2.96 -2.73
CA LEU A 36 6.65 -2.26 -4.02
C LEU A 36 5.74 -1.03 -3.95
N TYR A 37 4.60 -1.18 -3.28
CA TYR A 37 3.61 -0.12 -3.09
C TYR A 37 2.91 -0.29 -1.75
N VAL A 38 2.58 0.83 -1.13
CA VAL A 38 1.56 0.92 -0.09
C VAL A 38 0.29 1.42 -0.76
N LEU A 39 -0.77 0.61 -0.74
CA LEU A 39 -2.09 0.98 -1.27
C LEU A 39 -2.95 1.48 -0.13
N VAL A 40 -3.08 2.81 0.00
CA VAL A 40 -3.99 3.42 0.96
C VAL A 40 -5.43 3.22 0.47
N VAL A 41 -6.36 2.90 1.36
CA VAL A 41 -7.78 2.72 1.05
C VAL A 41 -8.62 3.46 2.08
N GLY A 42 -9.64 4.20 1.65
CA GLY A 42 -10.53 4.95 2.54
C GLY A 42 -11.69 5.61 1.79
N TYR A 43 -12.50 6.40 2.49
CA TYR A 43 -13.53 7.23 1.84
C TYR A 43 -12.91 8.54 1.34
N ALA A 44 -13.33 9.00 0.16
CA ALA A 44 -12.97 10.32 -0.32
C ALA A 44 -13.62 11.38 0.56
N SER A 45 -12.82 12.26 1.15
CA SER A 45 -13.23 13.43 1.94
C SER A 45 -13.48 14.63 1.04
#